data_AF-A0A1F4WGP2-F1
#
_entry.id   AF-A0A1F4WGP2-F1
#
_cell.length_a   1.000
_cell.length_b   1.000
_cell.length_c   1.000
_cell.angle_alpha   90.00
_cell.angle_beta   90.00
_cell.angle_gamma   90.00
#
_symmetry.space_group_name_H-M   'P 1'
#
loop_
_entity.id
_entity.type
_entity.pdbx_description
1 polymer ?
#
loop_
_entity_poly.entity_id
_entity_poly.type
_entity_poly.pdbx_seq_one_letter_code
_entity_poly.pdbx_strand_id
1 'polypeptide(L)'
;MEGTLAGLLQKYFKKEKGYYVFKNGMSLNGLALAMWEHLGYQGMETSTLSRVIHGERLFTAEQLHAFCHILEIPEIESWELWEALKYEVYKRFDIQGDHLNPNGDFLGKFNNEVLEIRRARKLGEPHLAQEWIKINIDQLNNLLSASHGNTHKEILKIYAKLLIEKMWLLADTASGSELADNTLTIAKELEKISVDLHESCFATKAKVLTANMYYLCGNFKKSVFNKKTDWNFENANYYKGLALRNNALSYAHLNLENEFKTTKKEIFENLTLLPLNISCVALEGIARGEACLKHFNDSFCTLHLCKKLQKHMEDTNGDYEKLRKIQIARTEIYLGNKSGLYTSKNYLDKLARETILLAEDRGYTRHAEKIKALTRSVSS
;
A
#
# COMPACT_ATOMS: atom_id res chain seq x y z
N MET A 1 22.83 -15.01 -19.54
CA MET A 1 21.57 -14.33 -19.93
C MET A 1 20.38 -15.29 -19.88
N GLU A 2 20.58 -16.60 -20.02
CA GLU A 2 19.52 -17.58 -19.73
C GLU A 2 18.99 -17.40 -18.30
N GLY A 3 17.66 -17.30 -18.17
CA GLY A 3 16.97 -17.03 -16.90
C GLY A 3 16.75 -15.55 -16.55
N THR A 4 17.29 -14.60 -17.32
CA THR A 4 16.96 -13.16 -17.19
C THR A 4 15.73 -12.81 -18.03
N LEU A 5 14.98 -11.78 -17.64
CA LEU A 5 13.86 -11.23 -18.42
C LEU A 5 14.32 -10.91 -19.84
N ALA A 6 15.44 -10.20 -19.99
CA ALA A 6 15.99 -9.89 -21.32
C ALA A 6 16.31 -11.15 -22.13
N GLY A 7 16.80 -12.20 -21.47
CA GLY A 7 17.02 -13.51 -22.10
C GLY A 7 15.72 -14.18 -22.55
N LEU A 8 14.67 -14.17 -21.73
CA LEU A 8 13.37 -14.74 -22.09
C LEU A 8 12.69 -13.95 -23.21
N LEU A 9 12.84 -12.62 -23.23
CA LEU A 9 12.27 -11.75 -24.26
C LEU A 9 12.81 -12.07 -25.66
N GLN A 10 14.00 -12.66 -25.78
CA GLN A 10 14.59 -13.05 -27.07
C GLN A 10 13.73 -14.07 -27.84
N LYS A 11 12.83 -14.80 -27.17
CA LYS A 11 11.85 -15.68 -27.83
C LYS A 11 10.89 -14.91 -28.77
N TYR A 12 10.70 -13.61 -28.52
CA TYR A 12 9.68 -12.79 -29.19
C TYR A 12 10.23 -11.81 -30.21
N PHE A 13 11.54 -11.83 -30.48
CA PHE A 13 12.13 -10.99 -31.53
C PHE A 13 13.34 -11.65 -32.17
N LYS A 14 13.65 -11.23 -33.40
CA LYS A 14 14.86 -11.60 -34.13
C LYS A 14 15.55 -10.35 -34.66
N LYS A 15 16.87 -10.43 -34.84
CA LYS A 15 17.64 -9.37 -35.49
C LYS A 15 17.74 -9.67 -36.98
N GLU A 16 17.21 -8.79 -37.81
CA GLU A 16 17.30 -8.87 -39.27
C GLU A 16 18.03 -7.65 -39.79
N LYS A 17 19.12 -7.84 -40.56
CA LYS A 17 19.86 -6.75 -41.24
C LYS A 17 20.16 -5.52 -40.34
N GLY A 18 20.43 -5.76 -39.06
CA GLY A 18 20.77 -4.72 -38.09
C GLY A 18 19.61 -4.13 -37.28
N TYR A 19 18.35 -4.46 -37.61
CA TYR A 19 17.16 -4.02 -36.87
C TYR A 19 16.47 -5.18 -36.14
N TYR A 20 15.70 -4.87 -35.11
CA TYR A 20 14.89 -5.85 -34.37
C TYR A 20 13.49 -5.94 -34.98
N VAL A 21 13.05 -7.17 -35.23
CA VAL A 21 11.70 -7.51 -35.71
C VAL A 21 11.04 -8.45 -34.69
N PHE A 22 9.88 -8.07 -34.19
CA PHE A 22 9.12 -8.82 -33.20
C PHE A 22 8.25 -9.90 -33.84
N LYS A 23 7.74 -10.86 -33.05
CA LYS A 23 6.96 -12.03 -33.51
C LYS A 23 5.75 -11.65 -34.37
N ASN A 24 5.11 -10.52 -34.09
CA ASN A 24 3.98 -9.99 -34.85
C ASN A 24 4.40 -9.16 -36.09
N GLY A 25 5.69 -9.15 -36.46
CA GLY A 25 6.23 -8.43 -37.61
C GLY A 25 6.58 -6.96 -37.36
N MET A 26 6.29 -6.41 -36.17
CA MET A 26 6.61 -5.02 -35.86
C MET A 26 8.12 -4.79 -35.73
N SER A 27 8.58 -3.61 -36.14
CA SER A 27 9.93 -3.13 -35.82
C SER A 27 10.02 -2.64 -34.36
N LEU A 28 11.23 -2.42 -33.85
CA LEU A 28 11.43 -1.78 -32.53
C LEU A 28 10.67 -0.46 -32.38
N ASN A 29 10.68 0.37 -33.42
CA ASN A 29 9.96 1.65 -33.41
C ASN A 29 8.45 1.42 -33.42
N GLY A 30 7.97 0.47 -34.24
CA GLY A 30 6.55 0.15 -34.33
C GLY A 30 5.99 -0.41 -33.03
N LEU A 31 6.70 -1.34 -32.38
CA LEU A 31 6.27 -1.88 -31.10
C LEU A 31 6.34 -0.84 -29.99
N ALA A 32 7.41 -0.04 -29.92
CA ALA A 32 7.52 1.03 -28.93
C ALA A 32 6.36 2.04 -29.06
N LEU A 33 5.99 2.41 -30.29
CA LEU A 33 4.85 3.29 -30.55
C LEU A 33 3.53 2.66 -30.09
N ALA A 34 3.26 1.40 -30.46
CA ALA A 34 2.04 0.70 -30.05
C ALA A 34 1.95 0.57 -28.52
N MET A 35 3.07 0.30 -27.85
CA MET A 35 3.12 0.27 -26.39
C MET A 35 2.88 1.65 -25.79
N TRP A 36 3.47 2.71 -26.38
CA TRP A 36 3.26 4.08 -25.93
C TRP A 36 1.78 4.48 -26.00
N GLU A 37 1.10 4.15 -27.10
CA GLU A 37 -0.33 4.37 -27.28
C GLU A 37 -1.16 3.58 -26.26
N HIS A 38 -0.83 2.29 -26.07
CA HIS A 38 -1.51 1.42 -25.11
C HIS A 38 -1.35 1.90 -23.66
N LEU A 39 -0.21 2.52 -23.34
CA LEU A 39 0.10 3.10 -22.02
C LEU A 39 -0.41 4.55 -21.87
N GLY A 40 -1.28 5.03 -22.77
CA GLY A 40 -1.86 6.38 -22.67
C GLY A 40 -0.88 7.50 -23.02
N TYR A 41 -0.01 7.25 -24.01
CA TYR A 41 1.01 8.17 -24.50
C TYR A 41 2.08 8.51 -23.47
N GLN A 42 2.47 7.55 -22.62
CA GLN A 42 3.53 7.72 -21.63
C GLN A 42 4.45 6.50 -21.51
N GLY A 43 5.66 6.72 -21.01
CA GLY A 43 6.49 5.67 -20.43
C GLY A 43 7.23 4.72 -21.38
N MET A 44 6.94 4.68 -22.69
CA MET A 44 7.60 3.76 -23.62
C MET A 44 8.13 4.43 -24.90
N GLU A 45 9.38 4.87 -24.85
CA GLU A 45 10.12 5.31 -26.05
C GLU A 45 10.90 4.13 -26.67
N THR A 46 11.25 4.25 -27.95
CA THR A 46 12.14 3.28 -28.63
C THR A 46 13.45 3.07 -27.86
N SER A 47 14.04 4.15 -27.34
CA SER A 47 15.25 4.11 -26.50
C SER A 47 15.04 3.25 -25.25
N THR A 48 13.88 3.38 -24.62
CA THR A 48 13.49 2.61 -23.43
C THR A 48 13.33 1.14 -23.76
N LEU A 49 12.56 0.82 -24.81
CA LEU A 49 12.38 -0.57 -25.25
C LEU A 49 13.71 -1.21 -25.65
N SER A 50 14.57 -0.47 -26.34
CA SER A 50 15.94 -0.91 -26.66
C SER A 50 16.71 -1.29 -25.41
N ARG A 51 16.75 -0.42 -24.39
CA ARG A 51 17.46 -0.73 -23.14
C ARG A 51 16.88 -1.95 -22.42
N VAL A 52 15.57 -2.18 -22.51
CA VAL A 52 14.93 -3.37 -21.93
C VAL A 52 15.35 -4.65 -22.64
N ILE A 53 15.29 -4.70 -23.98
CA ILE A 53 15.68 -5.91 -24.72
C ILE A 53 17.18 -6.25 -24.58
N HIS A 54 18.01 -5.27 -24.21
CA HIS A 54 19.43 -5.45 -23.89
C HIS A 54 19.70 -5.73 -22.40
N GLY A 55 18.67 -5.76 -21.54
CA GLY A 55 18.81 -6.00 -20.11
C GLY A 55 19.42 -4.83 -19.31
N GLU A 56 19.52 -3.64 -19.90
CA GLU A 56 20.03 -2.44 -19.24
C GLU A 56 18.95 -1.72 -18.40
N ARG A 57 17.68 -2.08 -18.62
CA ARG A 57 16.51 -1.57 -17.91
C ARG A 57 15.49 -2.68 -17.76
N LEU A 58 14.72 -2.65 -16.67
CA LEU A 58 13.58 -3.54 -16.48
C LEU A 58 12.29 -2.87 -16.97
N PHE A 59 11.37 -3.66 -17.49
CA PHE A 59 9.99 -3.19 -17.69
C PHE A 59 9.35 -2.81 -16.35
N THR A 60 8.44 -1.83 -16.38
CA THR A 60 7.39 -1.77 -15.36
C THR A 60 6.36 -2.87 -15.63
N ALA A 61 5.50 -3.15 -14.65
CA ALA A 61 4.46 -4.16 -14.82
C ALA A 61 3.49 -3.82 -15.97
N GLU A 62 3.03 -2.57 -16.04
CA GLU A 62 2.18 -2.07 -17.12
C GLU A 62 2.87 -2.20 -18.49
N GLN A 63 4.18 -1.92 -18.55
CA GLN A 63 4.94 -2.06 -19.79
C GLN A 63 5.06 -3.52 -20.23
N LEU A 64 5.36 -4.45 -19.31
CA LEU A 64 5.42 -5.87 -19.65
C LEU A 64 4.03 -6.39 -20.06
N HIS A 65 2.97 -5.94 -19.38
CA HIS A 65 1.60 -6.29 -19.76
C HIS A 65 1.25 -5.80 -21.17
N ALA A 66 1.54 -4.53 -21.48
CA ALA A 66 1.35 -3.96 -22.81
C ALA A 66 2.15 -4.74 -23.87
N PHE A 67 3.40 -5.10 -23.56
CA PHE A 67 4.26 -5.89 -24.42
C PHE A 67 3.63 -7.26 -24.74
N CYS A 68 3.21 -8.00 -23.71
CA CYS A 68 2.56 -9.31 -23.88
C CYS A 68 1.25 -9.21 -24.65
N HIS A 69 0.44 -8.19 -24.36
CA HIS A 69 -0.84 -7.96 -25.03
C HIS A 69 -0.65 -7.66 -26.53
N ILE A 70 0.22 -6.71 -26.90
CA ILE A 70 0.42 -6.31 -28.30
C ILE A 70 1.05 -7.44 -29.14
N LEU A 71 1.88 -8.27 -28.52
CA LEU A 71 2.51 -9.42 -29.18
C LEU A 71 1.66 -10.70 -29.10
N GLU A 72 0.48 -10.63 -28.50
CA GLU A 72 -0.43 -11.77 -28.31
C GLU A 72 0.28 -12.98 -27.67
N ILE A 73 1.11 -12.71 -26.65
CA ILE A 73 1.86 -13.75 -25.94
C ILE A 73 0.89 -14.60 -25.11
N PRO A 74 0.93 -15.94 -25.22
CA PRO A 74 0.09 -16.82 -24.40
C PRO A 74 0.26 -16.56 -22.91
N GLU A 75 -0.81 -16.69 -22.13
CA GLU A 75 -0.82 -16.35 -20.69
C GLU A 75 0.25 -17.10 -19.89
N ILE A 76 0.48 -18.39 -20.19
CA ILE A 76 1.52 -19.22 -19.56
C ILE A 76 2.91 -18.62 -19.79
N GLU A 77 3.19 -18.18 -21.02
CA GLU A 77 4.48 -17.58 -21.38
C GLU A 77 4.62 -16.16 -20.80
N SER A 78 3.52 -15.40 -20.77
CA SER A 78 3.48 -14.09 -20.11
C SER A 78 3.80 -14.23 -18.61
N TRP A 79 3.36 -15.32 -17.98
CA TRP A 79 3.69 -15.62 -16.58
C TRP A 79 5.19 -15.90 -16.40
N GLU A 80 5.83 -16.66 -17.30
CA GLU A 80 7.28 -16.86 -17.26
C GLU A 80 8.05 -15.53 -17.34
N LEU A 81 7.65 -14.64 -18.25
CA LEU A 81 8.25 -13.30 -18.37
C LEU A 81 8.06 -12.48 -17.09
N TRP A 82 6.87 -12.55 -16.50
CA TRP A 82 6.54 -11.84 -15.27
C TRP A 82 7.38 -12.33 -14.08
N GLU A 83 7.54 -13.64 -13.92
CA GLU A 83 8.39 -14.22 -12.87
C GLU A 83 9.86 -13.82 -13.03
N ALA A 84 10.36 -13.76 -14.27
CA ALA A 84 11.71 -13.26 -14.53
C ALA A 84 11.85 -11.77 -14.20
N LEU A 85 10.84 -10.93 -14.53
CA LEU A 85 10.82 -9.53 -14.13
C LEU A 85 10.84 -9.37 -12.61
N LYS A 86 9.98 -10.09 -11.89
CA LYS A 86 9.96 -10.11 -10.42
C LYS A 86 11.31 -10.51 -9.85
N TYR A 87 11.90 -11.59 -10.34
CA TYR A 87 13.20 -12.06 -9.89
C TYR A 87 14.27 -10.97 -10.00
N GLU A 88 14.32 -10.28 -11.14
CA GLU A 88 15.30 -9.21 -11.34
C GLU A 88 15.01 -7.97 -10.49
N VAL A 89 13.74 -7.63 -10.25
CA VAL A 89 13.34 -6.58 -9.31
C VAL A 89 13.82 -6.93 -7.91
N TYR A 90 13.53 -8.14 -7.42
CA TYR A 90 13.96 -8.60 -6.10
C TYR A 90 15.48 -8.53 -5.94
N LYS A 91 16.22 -9.04 -6.94
CA LYS A 91 17.68 -8.98 -6.97
C LYS A 91 18.21 -7.54 -6.92
N ARG A 92 17.56 -6.62 -7.65
CA ARG A 92 17.97 -5.20 -7.72
C ARG A 92 17.76 -4.46 -6.39
N PHE A 93 16.76 -4.85 -5.61
CA PHE A 93 16.45 -4.24 -4.32
C PHE A 93 16.99 -5.04 -3.12
N ASP A 94 17.86 -6.02 -3.35
CA ASP A 94 18.42 -6.92 -2.33
C ASP A 94 17.34 -7.59 -1.44
N ILE A 95 16.20 -7.91 -2.06
CA ILE A 95 15.10 -8.60 -1.40
C ILE A 95 15.43 -10.10 -1.43
N GLN A 96 16.04 -10.59 -0.36
CA GLN A 96 16.32 -12.01 -0.18
C GLN A 96 15.03 -12.75 0.23
N GLY A 97 14.74 -13.87 -0.46
CA GLY A 97 13.66 -14.79 -0.13
C GLY A 97 13.81 -16.14 -0.86
N ASP A 98 13.57 -17.25 -0.15
CA ASP A 98 13.64 -18.63 -0.64
C ASP A 98 12.50 -19.02 -1.62
N HIS A 99 11.78 -18.04 -2.18
CA HIS A 99 10.46 -18.22 -2.79
C HIS A 99 10.47 -18.56 -4.29
N LEU A 100 11.65 -18.71 -4.89
CA LEU A 100 11.82 -18.95 -6.33
C LEU A 100 11.94 -20.43 -6.67
N ASN A 101 11.26 -21.30 -5.91
CA ASN A 101 11.21 -22.72 -6.25
C ASN A 101 10.10 -22.94 -7.32
N PRO A 102 10.44 -23.12 -8.61
CA PRO A 102 9.44 -23.35 -9.65
C PRO A 102 8.58 -24.60 -9.39
N ASN A 103 9.07 -25.53 -8.55
CA ASN A 103 8.41 -26.78 -8.17
C ASN A 103 7.52 -26.68 -6.91
N GLY A 104 7.34 -25.48 -6.32
CA GLY A 104 6.45 -25.29 -5.17
C GLY A 104 4.97 -25.40 -5.52
N ASP A 105 4.15 -25.83 -4.54
CA ASP A 105 2.68 -25.80 -4.64
C ASP A 105 2.21 -24.41 -5.10
N PHE A 106 1.39 -24.39 -6.16
CA PHE A 106 0.90 -23.19 -6.82
C PHE A 106 0.15 -22.26 -5.85
N LEU A 107 -0.62 -22.81 -4.90
CA LEU A 107 -1.27 -22.01 -3.85
C LEU A 107 -0.26 -21.44 -2.84
N GLY A 108 0.85 -22.14 -2.64
CA GLY A 108 2.00 -21.66 -1.87
C GLY A 108 2.62 -20.42 -2.51
N LYS A 109 2.70 -20.35 -3.85
CA LYS A 109 3.23 -19.19 -4.57
C LYS A 109 2.40 -17.93 -4.29
N PHE A 110 1.07 -17.99 -4.41
CA PHE A 110 0.23 -16.83 -4.11
C PHE A 110 0.25 -16.41 -2.64
N ASN A 111 0.35 -17.36 -1.70
CA ASN A 111 0.52 -17.00 -0.29
C ASN A 111 1.84 -16.25 -0.06
N ASN A 112 2.93 -16.65 -0.71
CA ASN A 112 4.19 -15.93 -0.65
C ASN A 112 4.08 -14.54 -1.29
N GLU A 113 3.35 -14.41 -2.39
CA GLU A 113 3.13 -13.11 -3.03
C GLU A 113 2.34 -12.13 -2.15
N VAL A 114 1.37 -12.60 -1.38
CA VAL A 114 0.70 -11.78 -0.35
C VAL A 114 1.70 -11.25 0.67
N LEU A 115 2.66 -12.08 1.10
CA LEU A 115 3.71 -11.66 2.04
C LEU A 115 4.66 -10.63 1.39
N GLU A 116 5.03 -10.82 0.14
CA GLU A 116 5.90 -9.89 -0.60
C GLU A 116 5.20 -8.55 -0.87
N ILE A 117 3.91 -8.55 -1.22
CA ILE A 117 3.09 -7.33 -1.31
C ILE A 117 3.12 -6.57 0.03
N ARG A 118 2.91 -7.28 1.13
CA ARG A 118 2.97 -6.69 2.47
C ARG A 118 4.37 -6.15 2.78
N ARG A 119 5.43 -6.88 2.39
CA ARG A 119 6.83 -6.49 2.56
C ARG A 119 7.16 -5.22 1.78
N ALA A 120 6.77 -5.14 0.50
CA ALA A 120 6.92 -3.94 -0.32
C ALA A 120 6.28 -2.72 0.36
N ARG A 121 5.05 -2.87 0.89
CA ARG A 121 4.40 -1.79 1.66
C ARG A 121 5.16 -1.41 2.93
N LYS A 122 5.66 -2.39 3.69
CA LYS A 122 6.48 -2.17 4.90
C LYS A 122 7.77 -1.42 4.59
N LEU A 123 8.40 -1.70 3.44
CA LEU A 123 9.65 -1.06 3.00
C LEU A 123 9.46 0.33 2.40
N GLY A 124 8.21 0.74 2.18
CA GLY A 124 7.89 2.05 1.64
C GLY A 124 7.75 2.09 0.12
N GLU A 125 7.37 0.95 -0.50
CA GLU A 125 7.21 0.80 -1.94
C GLU A 125 5.74 0.47 -2.31
N PRO A 126 4.76 1.34 -1.99
CA PRO A 126 3.34 1.10 -2.27
C PRO A 126 3.01 0.93 -3.75
N HIS A 127 3.77 1.56 -4.66
CA HIS A 127 3.56 1.43 -6.10
C HIS A 127 3.86 0.00 -6.59
N LEU A 128 4.93 -0.64 -6.09
CA LEU A 128 5.22 -2.04 -6.40
C LEU A 128 4.11 -2.96 -5.86
N ALA A 129 3.68 -2.71 -4.63
CA ALA A 129 2.57 -3.45 -4.02
C ALA A 129 1.28 -3.31 -4.84
N GLN A 130 1.00 -2.12 -5.40
CA GLN A 130 -0.16 -1.88 -6.26
C GLN A 130 -0.16 -2.76 -7.50
N GLU A 131 0.94 -2.78 -8.21
CA GLU A 131 1.11 -3.58 -9.43
C GLU A 131 0.96 -5.07 -9.14
N TRP A 132 1.61 -5.54 -8.08
CA TRP A 132 1.52 -6.95 -7.68
C TRP A 132 0.11 -7.32 -7.23
N ILE A 133 -0.60 -6.45 -6.51
CA ILE A 133 -2.00 -6.69 -6.12
C ILE A 133 -2.87 -6.82 -7.36
N LYS A 134 -2.74 -5.92 -8.34
CA LYS A 134 -3.53 -5.93 -9.57
C LYS A 134 -3.38 -7.27 -10.30
N ILE A 135 -2.13 -7.66 -10.57
CA ILE A 135 -1.82 -8.89 -11.32
C ILE A 135 -2.32 -10.13 -10.59
N ASN A 136 -2.09 -10.22 -9.27
CA ASN A 136 -2.52 -11.39 -8.51
C ASN A 136 -4.04 -11.48 -8.36
N ILE A 137 -4.74 -10.33 -8.28
CA ILE A 137 -6.21 -10.32 -8.28
C ILE A 137 -6.76 -10.83 -9.61
N ASP A 138 -6.22 -10.36 -10.74
CA ASP A 138 -6.69 -10.77 -12.07
C ASP A 138 -6.49 -12.28 -12.27
N GLN A 139 -5.32 -12.80 -11.87
CA GLN A 139 -5.04 -14.24 -11.93
C GLN A 139 -5.95 -15.07 -11.03
N LEU A 140 -6.17 -14.64 -9.78
CA LEU A 140 -7.05 -15.37 -8.86
C LEU A 140 -8.51 -15.33 -9.30
N ASN A 141 -8.98 -14.26 -9.92
CA ASN A 141 -10.35 -14.20 -10.46
C ASN A 141 -10.56 -15.27 -11.56
N ASN A 142 -9.60 -15.44 -12.46
CA ASN A 142 -9.64 -16.49 -13.47
C ASN A 142 -9.71 -17.88 -12.80
N LEU A 143 -8.90 -18.11 -11.78
CA LEU A 143 -8.87 -19.39 -11.05
C LEU A 143 -10.14 -19.64 -10.22
N LEU A 144 -10.73 -18.61 -9.62
CA LEU A 144 -11.97 -18.71 -8.86
C LEU A 144 -13.12 -19.20 -9.75
N SER A 145 -13.17 -18.74 -11.00
CA SER A 145 -14.20 -19.15 -11.97
C SER A 145 -14.09 -20.63 -12.37
N ALA A 146 -12.89 -21.20 -12.32
CA ALA A 146 -12.59 -22.56 -12.76
C ALA A 146 -12.45 -23.58 -11.62
N SER A 147 -12.45 -23.13 -10.36
CA SER A 147 -12.16 -23.97 -9.19
C SER A 147 -13.43 -24.32 -8.39
N HIS A 148 -13.41 -25.50 -7.75
CA HIS A 148 -14.50 -25.98 -6.90
C HIS A 148 -13.97 -26.61 -5.60
N GLY A 149 -14.88 -26.86 -4.65
CA GLY A 149 -14.59 -27.58 -3.41
C GLY A 149 -13.52 -26.92 -2.54
N ASN A 150 -12.58 -27.71 -2.02
CA ASN A 150 -11.53 -27.21 -1.10
C ASN A 150 -10.55 -26.26 -1.78
N THR A 151 -10.17 -26.53 -3.04
CA THR A 151 -9.28 -25.64 -3.80
C THR A 151 -9.90 -24.25 -3.96
N HIS A 152 -11.19 -24.18 -4.27
CA HIS A 152 -11.92 -22.91 -4.35
C HIS A 152 -11.87 -22.14 -3.02
N LYS A 153 -12.07 -22.83 -1.89
CA LYS A 153 -11.99 -22.21 -0.56
C LYS A 153 -10.60 -21.65 -0.26
N GLU A 154 -9.54 -22.36 -0.60
CA GLU A 154 -8.16 -21.88 -0.39
C GLU A 154 -7.83 -20.68 -1.28
N ILE A 155 -8.29 -20.69 -2.54
CA ILE A 155 -8.17 -19.53 -3.45
C ILE A 155 -8.92 -18.32 -2.87
N LEU A 156 -10.14 -18.50 -2.36
CA LEU A 156 -10.91 -17.43 -1.70
C LEU A 156 -10.18 -16.84 -0.49
N LYS A 157 -9.52 -17.67 0.33
CA LYS A 157 -8.71 -17.18 1.47
C LYS A 157 -7.56 -16.30 1.01
N ILE A 158 -6.83 -16.72 -0.01
CA ILE A 158 -5.71 -15.96 -0.59
C ILE A 158 -6.24 -14.65 -1.18
N TYR A 159 -7.32 -14.73 -1.95
CA TYR A 159 -7.98 -13.58 -2.54
C TYR A 159 -8.41 -12.55 -1.48
N ALA A 160 -9.04 -13.01 -0.38
CA ALA A 160 -9.40 -12.15 0.74
C ALA A 160 -8.19 -11.47 1.40
N LYS A 161 -7.05 -12.16 1.54
CA LYS A 161 -5.81 -11.55 2.06
C LYS A 161 -5.30 -10.45 1.11
N LEU A 162 -5.34 -10.64 -0.20
CA LEU A 162 -4.97 -9.61 -1.18
C LEU A 162 -5.92 -8.41 -1.15
N LEU A 163 -7.22 -8.66 -1.05
CA LEU A 163 -8.22 -7.61 -0.91
C LEU A 163 -7.97 -6.73 0.33
N ILE A 164 -7.58 -7.35 1.45
CA ILE A 164 -7.17 -6.61 2.65
C ILE A 164 -5.93 -5.75 2.39
N GLU A 165 -4.90 -6.28 1.73
CA GLU A 165 -3.72 -5.48 1.35
C GLU A 165 -4.07 -4.33 0.40
N LYS A 166 -5.02 -4.55 -0.52
CA LYS A 166 -5.54 -3.52 -1.44
C LYS A 166 -6.24 -2.40 -0.68
N MET A 167 -7.11 -2.71 0.30
CA MET A 167 -7.75 -1.68 1.13
C MET A 167 -6.73 -0.83 1.88
N TRP A 168 -5.68 -1.45 2.39
CA TRP A 168 -4.62 -0.73 3.06
C TRP A 168 -3.81 0.16 2.12
N LEU A 169 -3.46 -0.34 0.94
CA LEU A 169 -2.77 0.42 -0.09
C LEU A 169 -3.59 1.65 -0.51
N LEU A 170 -4.90 1.48 -0.72
CA LEU A 170 -5.81 2.60 -1.01
C LEU A 170 -5.77 3.64 0.11
N ALA A 171 -5.77 3.21 1.38
CA ALA A 171 -5.66 4.13 2.52
C ALA A 171 -4.33 4.90 2.59
N ASP A 172 -3.29 4.44 1.88
CA ASP A 172 -1.98 5.08 1.79
C ASP A 172 -1.87 6.00 0.55
N THR A 173 -2.57 5.69 -0.54
CA THR A 173 -2.36 6.27 -1.88
C THR A 173 -3.58 7.01 -2.47
N ALA A 174 -4.80 6.51 -2.28
CA ALA A 174 -6.01 7.07 -2.88
C ALA A 174 -6.65 8.17 -2.02
N SER A 175 -7.38 9.10 -2.63
CA SER A 175 -8.08 10.18 -1.91
C SER A 175 -9.55 10.32 -2.34
N GLY A 176 -10.35 11.00 -1.51
CA GLY A 176 -11.73 11.35 -1.85
C GLY A 176 -12.65 10.17 -2.17
N SER A 177 -13.39 10.28 -3.29
CA SER A 177 -14.35 9.28 -3.75
C SER A 177 -13.68 7.98 -4.17
N GLU A 178 -12.51 8.03 -4.81
CA GLU A 178 -11.78 6.84 -5.24
C GLU A 178 -11.48 5.90 -4.06
N LEU A 179 -10.99 6.45 -2.95
CA LEU A 179 -10.76 5.70 -1.72
C LEU A 179 -12.06 5.07 -1.21
N ALA A 180 -13.15 5.85 -1.14
CA ALA A 180 -14.42 5.41 -0.59
C ALA A 180 -15.06 4.28 -1.43
N ASP A 181 -15.18 4.49 -2.74
CA ASP A 181 -15.87 3.59 -3.66
C ASP A 181 -15.17 2.22 -3.74
N ASN A 182 -13.84 2.24 -3.89
CA ASN A 182 -13.05 1.01 -3.92
C ASN A 182 -13.10 0.27 -2.57
N THR A 183 -12.92 0.99 -1.45
CA THR A 183 -12.94 0.36 -0.11
C THR A 183 -14.28 -0.28 0.19
N LEU A 184 -15.39 0.39 -0.11
CA LEU A 184 -16.74 -0.16 0.14
C LEU A 184 -17.05 -1.36 -0.75
N THR A 185 -16.57 -1.35 -1.99
CA THR A 185 -16.71 -2.48 -2.92
C THR A 185 -15.95 -3.70 -2.39
N ILE A 186 -14.69 -3.51 -2.00
CA ILE A 186 -13.86 -4.58 -1.44
C ILE A 186 -14.44 -5.09 -0.10
N ALA A 187 -14.94 -4.19 0.75
CA ALA A 187 -15.52 -4.58 2.04
C ALA A 187 -16.74 -5.51 1.88
N LYS A 188 -17.63 -5.19 0.93
CA LYS A 188 -18.77 -6.07 0.59
C LYS A 188 -18.31 -7.43 0.11
N GLU A 189 -17.25 -7.48 -0.68
CA GLU A 189 -16.70 -8.74 -1.19
C GLU A 189 -16.09 -9.57 -0.07
N LEU A 190 -15.33 -8.96 0.84
CA LEU A 190 -14.81 -9.64 2.04
C LEU A 190 -15.91 -10.15 2.97
N GLU A 191 -17.04 -9.44 3.08
CA GLU A 191 -18.20 -9.91 3.83
C GLU A 191 -18.81 -11.17 3.20
N LYS A 192 -18.94 -11.23 1.88
CA LYS A 192 -19.40 -12.45 1.19
C LYS A 192 -18.43 -13.61 1.41
N ILE A 193 -17.13 -13.40 1.18
CA ILE A 193 -16.10 -14.42 1.38
C ILE A 193 -16.10 -14.92 2.83
N SER A 194 -16.31 -14.03 3.80
CA SER A 194 -16.43 -14.40 5.22
C SER A 194 -17.60 -15.36 5.47
N VAL A 195 -18.75 -15.16 4.82
CA VAL A 195 -19.91 -16.06 4.89
C VAL A 195 -19.60 -17.39 4.21
N ASP A 196 -19.05 -17.37 2.99
CA ASP A 196 -18.77 -18.55 2.19
C ASP A 196 -17.73 -19.49 2.84
N LEU A 197 -16.75 -18.90 3.55
CA LEU A 197 -15.72 -19.64 4.26
C LEU A 197 -16.07 -19.96 5.73
N HIS A 198 -17.13 -19.36 6.27
CA HIS A 198 -17.42 -19.34 7.70
C HIS A 198 -16.27 -18.76 8.56
N GLU A 199 -15.55 -17.78 8.02
CA GLU A 199 -14.41 -17.13 8.70
C GLU A 199 -14.73 -15.66 8.99
N SER A 200 -15.25 -15.38 10.20
CA SER A 200 -15.67 -14.03 10.63
C SER A 200 -14.55 -12.99 10.61
N CYS A 201 -13.28 -13.43 10.64
CA CYS A 201 -12.14 -12.54 10.69
C CYS A 201 -12.04 -11.62 9.47
N PHE A 202 -12.44 -12.08 8.28
CA PHE A 202 -12.43 -11.25 7.06
C PHE A 202 -13.43 -10.10 7.15
N ALA A 203 -14.66 -10.38 7.61
CA ALA A 203 -15.67 -9.35 7.86
C ALA A 203 -15.21 -8.36 8.95
N THR A 204 -14.59 -8.83 10.03
CA THR A 204 -14.04 -7.94 11.07
C THR A 204 -12.96 -7.01 10.52
N LYS A 205 -12.00 -7.54 9.76
CA LYS A 205 -10.93 -6.74 9.13
C LYS A 205 -11.53 -5.71 8.15
N ALA A 206 -12.48 -6.12 7.31
CA ALA A 206 -13.19 -5.23 6.39
C ALA A 206 -13.88 -4.07 7.12
N LYS A 207 -14.57 -4.33 8.23
CA LYS A 207 -15.24 -3.29 9.03
C LYS A 207 -14.25 -2.31 9.64
N VAL A 208 -13.12 -2.78 10.18
CA VAL A 208 -12.06 -1.92 10.75
C VAL A 208 -11.45 -1.00 9.68
N LEU A 209 -11.19 -1.54 8.48
CA LEU A 209 -10.63 -0.77 7.37
C LEU A 209 -11.65 0.19 6.75
N THR A 210 -12.92 -0.19 6.71
CA THR A 210 -14.03 0.70 6.31
C THR A 210 -14.18 1.86 7.28
N ALA A 211 -14.08 1.62 8.59
CA ALA A 211 -14.05 2.69 9.59
C ALA A 211 -12.86 3.64 9.36
N ASN A 212 -11.66 3.11 9.08
CA ASN A 212 -10.50 3.93 8.73
C ASN A 212 -10.76 4.80 7.49
N MET A 213 -11.34 4.24 6.43
CA MET A 213 -11.73 5.00 5.25
C MET A 213 -12.70 6.13 5.60
N TYR A 214 -13.73 5.88 6.40
CA TYR A 214 -14.66 6.93 6.81
C TYR A 214 -13.95 8.07 7.54
N TYR A 215 -12.98 7.78 8.41
CA TYR A 215 -12.14 8.82 9.01
C TYR A 215 -11.36 9.61 7.96
N LEU A 216 -10.70 8.93 7.03
CA LEU A 216 -9.88 9.56 5.99
C LEU A 216 -10.71 10.46 5.06
N CYS A 217 -11.97 10.11 4.83
CA CYS A 217 -12.95 10.89 4.06
C CYS A 217 -13.69 11.95 4.90
N GLY A 218 -13.36 12.10 6.19
CA GLY A 218 -13.96 13.11 7.08
C GLY A 218 -15.34 12.76 7.63
N ASN A 219 -15.82 11.53 7.45
CA ASN A 219 -17.07 11.05 8.03
C ASN A 219 -16.84 10.43 9.42
N PHE A 220 -16.53 11.29 10.39
CA PHE A 220 -16.14 10.86 11.74
C PHE A 220 -17.22 10.05 12.46
N LYS A 221 -18.51 10.36 12.26
CA LYS A 221 -19.62 9.60 12.86
C LYS A 221 -19.61 8.14 12.41
N LYS A 222 -19.45 7.89 11.10
CA LYS A 222 -19.38 6.52 10.56
C LYS A 222 -18.05 5.82 10.83
N SER A 223 -17.00 6.57 11.14
CA SER A 223 -15.70 6.01 11.51
C SER A 223 -15.66 5.41 12.92
N VAL A 224 -16.60 5.74 13.80
CA VAL A 224 -16.61 5.16 15.15
C VAL A 224 -16.93 3.68 15.06
N PHE A 225 -15.97 2.85 15.45
CA PHE A 225 -16.04 1.40 15.41
C PHE A 225 -16.56 0.83 16.73
N ASN A 226 -17.51 -0.11 16.64
CA ASN A 226 -18.14 -0.74 17.80
C ASN A 226 -17.17 -1.73 18.51
N LYS A 227 -16.96 -1.51 19.82
CA LYS A 227 -16.09 -2.33 20.67
C LYS A 227 -16.56 -3.78 20.83
N LYS A 228 -17.84 -4.11 20.60
CA LYS A 228 -18.41 -5.47 20.75
C LYS A 228 -18.05 -6.45 19.61
N THR A 229 -16.95 -6.20 18.91
CA THR A 229 -16.51 -7.05 17.80
C THR A 229 -15.75 -8.26 18.32
N ASP A 230 -15.91 -9.42 17.66
CA ASP A 230 -15.11 -10.61 17.96
C ASP A 230 -13.67 -10.43 17.48
N TRP A 231 -12.73 -10.51 18.42
CA TRP A 231 -11.29 -10.32 18.22
C TRP A 231 -10.52 -11.66 18.26
N ASN A 232 -11.20 -12.80 18.12
CA ASN A 232 -10.55 -14.11 18.15
C ASN A 232 -9.94 -14.51 16.79
N PHE A 233 -8.87 -13.83 16.38
CA PHE A 233 -8.14 -14.17 15.15
C PHE A 233 -6.68 -13.72 15.17
N GLU A 234 -5.88 -14.26 14.26
CA GLU A 234 -4.46 -13.93 14.13
C GLU A 234 -4.25 -12.43 13.87
N ASN A 235 -3.32 -11.81 14.59
CA ASN A 235 -3.03 -10.38 14.54
C ASN A 235 -4.19 -9.48 15.03
N ALA A 236 -5.09 -9.98 15.87
CA ALA A 236 -6.18 -9.19 16.45
C ALA A 236 -5.72 -7.89 17.11
N ASN A 237 -4.59 -7.90 17.85
CA ASN A 237 -4.04 -6.70 18.48
C ASN A 237 -3.70 -5.60 17.46
N TYR A 238 -3.22 -5.97 16.27
CA TYR A 238 -2.95 -5.01 15.19
C TYR A 238 -4.22 -4.25 14.80
N TYR A 239 -5.31 -4.97 14.53
CA TYR A 239 -6.58 -4.38 14.12
C TYR A 239 -7.31 -3.68 15.26
N LYS A 240 -7.21 -4.19 16.49
CA LYS A 240 -7.74 -3.52 17.69
C LYS A 240 -7.05 -2.17 17.91
N GLY A 241 -5.72 -2.12 17.81
CA GLY A 241 -4.97 -0.87 17.90
C GLY A 241 -5.38 0.15 16.84
N LEU A 242 -5.60 -0.28 15.60
CA LEU A 242 -6.11 0.59 14.54
C LEU A 242 -7.52 1.10 14.83
N ALA A 243 -8.43 0.22 15.28
CA ALA A 243 -9.80 0.59 15.62
C ALA A 243 -9.84 1.62 16.75
N LEU A 244 -9.03 1.41 17.81
CA LEU A 244 -8.89 2.37 18.92
C LEU A 244 -8.34 3.71 18.44
N ARG A 245 -7.31 3.70 17.59
CA ARG A 245 -6.74 4.90 16.96
C ARG A 245 -7.79 5.69 16.17
N ASN A 246 -8.62 5.01 15.37
CA ASN A 246 -9.68 5.65 14.59
C ASN A 246 -10.80 6.20 15.48
N ASN A 247 -11.16 5.47 16.54
CA ASN A 247 -12.13 5.93 17.54
C ASN A 247 -11.65 7.20 18.24
N ALA A 248 -10.40 7.22 18.73
CA ALA A 248 -9.82 8.39 19.39
C ALA A 248 -9.88 9.62 18.47
N LEU A 249 -9.40 9.50 17.23
CA LEU A 249 -9.44 10.60 16.27
C LEU A 249 -10.86 11.07 15.97
N SER A 250 -11.80 10.14 15.77
CA SER A 250 -13.19 10.46 15.47
C SER A 250 -13.89 11.15 16.63
N TYR A 251 -13.69 10.67 17.86
CA TYR A 251 -14.21 11.32 19.07
C TYR A 251 -13.67 12.74 19.24
N ALA A 252 -12.38 12.95 19.00
CA ALA A 252 -11.78 14.29 19.04
C ALA A 252 -12.42 15.24 18.01
N HIS A 253 -12.60 14.79 16.76
CA HIS A 253 -13.26 15.61 15.73
C HIS A 253 -14.75 15.87 15.99
N LEU A 254 -15.41 15.00 16.75
CA LEU A 254 -16.80 15.17 17.17
C LEU A 254 -16.93 15.96 18.48
N ASN A 255 -15.82 16.45 19.07
CA ASN A 255 -15.77 17.10 20.39
C ASN A 255 -16.33 16.22 21.53
N LEU A 256 -16.15 14.90 21.43
CA LEU A 256 -16.53 13.91 22.43
C LEU A 256 -15.34 13.62 23.36
N GLU A 257 -15.03 14.58 24.23
CA GLU A 257 -13.79 14.58 25.03
C GLU A 257 -13.70 13.41 26.02
N ASN A 258 -14.82 13.00 26.63
CA ASN A 258 -14.82 11.90 27.59
C ASN A 258 -14.52 10.55 26.93
N GLU A 259 -15.12 10.31 25.76
CA GLU A 259 -14.89 9.14 24.92
C GLU A 259 -13.46 9.12 24.39
N PHE A 260 -12.93 10.30 24.01
CA PHE A 260 -11.52 10.46 23.66
C PHE A 260 -10.61 10.07 24.82
N LYS A 261 -10.80 10.63 26.02
CA LYS A 261 -9.99 10.32 27.22
C LYS A 261 -10.03 8.84 27.58
N THR A 262 -11.22 8.24 27.51
CA THR A 262 -11.41 6.80 27.77
C THR A 262 -10.63 5.95 26.76
N THR A 263 -10.71 6.30 25.48
CA THR A 263 -9.99 5.58 24.41
C THR A 263 -8.48 5.79 24.49
N LYS A 264 -8.03 7.01 24.81
CA LYS A 264 -6.62 7.34 25.07
C LYS A 264 -6.07 6.45 26.19
N LYS A 265 -6.76 6.37 27.34
CA LYS A 265 -6.37 5.52 28.46
C LYS A 265 -6.22 4.06 28.03
N GLU A 266 -7.20 3.52 27.32
CA GLU A 266 -7.16 2.14 26.80
C GLU A 266 -5.96 1.91 25.87
N ILE A 267 -5.63 2.85 24.97
CA ILE A 267 -4.44 2.74 24.11
C ILE A 267 -3.16 2.69 24.94
N PHE A 268 -3.01 3.55 25.94
CA PHE A 268 -1.82 3.57 26.80
C PHE A 268 -1.67 2.28 27.62
N GLU A 269 -2.76 1.75 28.16
CA GLU A 269 -2.76 0.50 28.93
C GLU A 269 -2.37 -0.72 28.06
N ASN A 270 -2.64 -0.67 26.75
CA ASN A 270 -2.35 -1.77 25.83
C ASN A 270 -1.10 -1.52 24.97
N LEU A 271 -0.36 -0.43 25.16
CA LEU A 271 0.68 0.02 24.23
C LEU A 271 1.80 -1.01 24.01
N THR A 272 2.14 -1.78 25.05
CA THR A 272 3.16 -2.84 25.01
C THR A 272 2.70 -4.13 24.33
N LEU A 273 1.37 -4.31 24.18
CA LEU A 273 0.77 -5.47 23.51
C LEU A 273 0.56 -5.23 22.02
N LEU A 274 0.68 -3.98 21.57
CA LEU A 274 0.55 -3.58 20.18
C LEU A 274 1.89 -3.75 19.43
N PRO A 275 1.87 -4.17 18.17
CA PRO A 275 3.06 -4.13 17.32
C PRO A 275 3.65 -2.71 17.27
N LEU A 276 4.97 -2.58 17.22
CA LEU A 276 5.67 -1.27 17.30
C LEU A 276 5.12 -0.23 16.32
N ASN A 277 4.87 -0.62 15.06
CA ASN A 277 4.31 0.27 14.04
C ASN A 277 2.88 0.73 14.39
N ILE A 278 2.10 -0.09 15.10
CA ILE A 278 0.75 0.21 15.57
C ILE A 278 0.77 1.08 16.81
N SER A 279 1.68 0.83 17.75
CA SER A 279 1.92 1.72 18.88
C SER A 279 2.28 3.13 18.40
N CYS A 280 3.16 3.23 17.40
CA CYS A 280 3.53 4.49 16.78
C CYS A 280 2.32 5.22 16.17
N VAL A 281 1.50 4.56 15.35
CA VAL A 281 0.35 5.21 14.69
C VAL A 281 -0.80 5.51 15.68
N ALA A 282 -0.94 4.73 16.75
CA ALA A 282 -1.92 4.99 17.80
C ALA A 282 -1.57 6.25 18.59
N LEU A 283 -0.30 6.41 18.99
CA LEU A 283 0.18 7.63 19.64
C LEU A 283 0.12 8.85 18.71
N GLU A 284 0.46 8.67 17.44
CA GLU A 284 0.26 9.72 16.41
C GLU A 284 -1.21 10.18 16.36
N GLY A 285 -2.15 9.23 16.40
CA GLY A 285 -3.58 9.52 16.44
C GLY A 285 -4.02 10.25 17.71
N ILE A 286 -3.50 9.86 18.88
CA ILE A 286 -3.77 10.56 20.15
C ILE A 286 -3.26 11.99 20.09
N ALA A 287 -2.01 12.21 19.67
CA ALA A 287 -1.42 13.54 19.58
C ALA A 287 -2.26 14.45 18.68
N ARG A 288 -2.71 13.94 17.53
CA ARG A 288 -3.59 14.70 16.63
C ARG A 288 -4.99 14.94 17.24
N GLY A 289 -5.55 13.97 17.95
CA GLY A 289 -6.81 14.12 18.67
C GLY A 289 -6.73 15.20 19.76
N GLU A 290 -5.67 15.22 20.54
CA GLU A 290 -5.38 16.26 21.54
C GLU A 290 -5.27 17.64 20.89
N ALA A 291 -4.57 17.74 19.76
CA ALA A 291 -4.48 18.99 19.01
C ALA A 291 -5.86 19.47 18.50
N CYS A 292 -6.72 18.55 18.05
CA CYS A 292 -8.07 18.86 17.61
C CYS A 292 -8.93 19.42 18.75
N LEU A 293 -8.77 18.89 19.97
CA LEU A 293 -9.43 19.35 21.19
C LEU A 293 -8.72 20.54 21.86
N LYS A 294 -7.67 21.11 21.23
CA LYS A 294 -6.86 22.23 21.74
C LYS A 294 -6.08 21.92 23.03
N HIS A 295 -5.82 20.64 23.32
CA HIS A 295 -4.95 20.20 24.41
C HIS A 295 -3.49 20.18 23.94
N PHE A 296 -2.94 21.35 23.60
CA PHE A 296 -1.66 21.43 22.87
C PHE A 296 -0.47 20.87 23.66
N ASN A 297 -0.41 21.11 24.97
CA ASN A 297 0.69 20.58 25.81
C ASN A 297 0.71 19.05 25.79
N ASP A 298 -0.44 18.41 25.98
CA ASP A 298 -0.58 16.95 25.91
C ASP A 298 -0.20 16.44 24.52
N SER A 299 -0.67 17.13 23.47
CA SER A 299 -0.35 16.82 22.08
C SER A 299 1.16 16.81 21.81
N PHE A 300 1.89 17.82 22.28
CA PHE A 300 3.35 17.87 22.15
C PHE A 300 4.04 16.72 22.91
N CYS A 301 3.60 16.43 24.15
CA CYS A 301 4.14 15.32 24.94
C CYS A 301 3.92 13.97 24.24
N THR A 302 2.71 13.72 23.73
CA THR A 302 2.38 12.48 23.01
C THR A 302 3.15 12.39 21.68
N LEU A 303 3.28 13.50 20.95
CA LEU A 303 4.03 13.55 19.69
C LEU A 303 5.53 13.27 19.92
N HIS A 304 6.11 13.76 21.02
CA HIS A 304 7.49 13.45 21.40
C HIS A 304 7.69 11.96 21.67
N LEU A 305 6.76 11.31 22.38
CA LEU A 305 6.81 9.85 22.57
C LEU A 305 6.71 9.10 21.24
N CYS A 306 5.84 9.55 20.34
CA CYS A 306 5.70 8.98 18.99
C CYS A 306 7.01 9.10 18.19
N LYS A 307 7.69 10.25 18.25
CA LYS A 307 9.01 10.46 17.61
C LYS A 307 10.09 9.54 18.18
N LYS A 308 10.10 9.29 19.50
CA LYS A 308 11.03 8.31 20.11
C LYS A 308 10.82 6.91 19.55
N LEU A 309 9.56 6.48 19.40
CA LEU A 309 9.24 5.18 18.80
C LEU A 309 9.66 5.13 17.32
N GLN A 310 9.40 6.17 16.53
CA GLN A 310 9.84 6.21 15.14
C GLN A 310 11.36 6.21 15.03
N LYS A 311 12.09 6.89 15.91
CA LYS A 311 13.55 6.81 15.94
C LYS A 311 14.05 5.40 16.21
N HIS A 312 13.43 4.70 17.16
CA HIS A 312 13.74 3.29 17.41
C HIS A 312 13.45 2.41 16.18
N MET A 313 12.38 2.68 15.43
CA MET A 313 12.11 1.99 14.16
C MET A 313 13.20 2.27 13.12
N GLU A 314 13.68 3.51 13.00
CA GLU A 314 14.79 3.87 12.12
C GLU A 314 16.08 3.11 12.49
N ASP A 315 16.42 3.09 13.78
CA ASP A 315 17.64 2.43 14.27
C ASP A 315 17.62 0.90 14.13
N THR A 316 16.42 0.31 13.96
CA THR A 316 16.22 -1.14 13.83
C THR A 316 15.76 -1.57 12.44
N ASN A 317 15.72 -0.67 11.46
CA ASN A 317 15.12 -0.91 10.14
C ASN A 317 13.70 -1.49 10.23
N GLY A 318 12.91 -0.98 11.18
CA GLY A 318 11.58 -1.46 11.51
C GLY A 318 10.56 -1.22 10.40
N ASP A 319 9.57 -2.11 10.34
CA ASP A 319 8.47 -2.07 9.37
C ASP A 319 7.74 -0.71 9.34
N TYR A 320 7.50 -0.17 8.14
CA TYR A 320 6.78 1.08 7.90
C TYR A 320 7.48 2.36 8.39
N GLU A 321 8.78 2.32 8.71
CA GLU A 321 9.56 3.49 9.19
C GLU A 321 9.28 4.76 8.37
N LYS A 322 9.46 4.69 7.05
CA LYS A 322 9.26 5.83 6.13
C LYS A 322 7.84 6.39 6.19
N LEU A 323 6.84 5.52 6.20
CA LEU A 323 5.43 5.92 6.30
C LEU A 323 5.14 6.60 7.65
N ARG A 324 5.68 6.07 8.75
CA ARG A 324 5.50 6.68 10.08
C ARG A 324 6.18 8.05 10.17
N LYS A 325 7.38 8.19 9.61
CA LYS A 325 8.07 9.49 9.48
C LYS A 325 7.19 10.53 8.77
N ILE A 326 6.59 10.17 7.64
CA ILE A 326 5.66 11.04 6.89
C ILE A 326 4.43 11.40 7.74
N GLN A 327 3.84 10.43 8.43
CA GLN A 327 2.63 10.63 9.23
C GLN A 327 2.85 11.51 10.46
N ILE A 328 3.98 11.33 11.14
CA ILE A 328 4.40 12.13 12.30
C ILE A 328 4.68 13.57 11.88
N ALA A 329 5.46 13.77 10.80
CA ALA A 329 5.73 15.11 10.27
C ALA A 329 4.44 15.83 9.87
N ARG A 330 3.47 15.13 9.25
CA ARG A 330 2.15 15.69 8.96
C ARG A 330 1.42 16.14 10.22
N THR A 331 1.49 15.37 11.31
CA THR A 331 0.87 15.74 12.60
C THR A 331 1.58 16.91 13.27
N GLU A 332 2.90 16.98 13.17
CA GLU A 332 3.68 18.11 13.64
C GLU A 332 3.31 19.41 12.92
N ILE A 333 3.18 19.36 11.59
CA ILE A 333 2.72 20.50 10.79
C ILE A 333 1.31 20.92 11.21
N TYR A 334 0.39 19.95 11.36
CA TYR A 334 -0.97 20.22 11.83
C TYR A 334 -0.99 20.90 13.21
N LEU A 335 -0.21 20.40 14.17
CA LEU A 335 -0.12 20.93 15.52
C LEU A 335 0.51 22.33 15.55
N GLY A 336 1.60 22.55 14.81
CA GLY A 336 2.25 23.86 14.69
C GLY A 336 1.29 24.91 14.14
N ASN A 337 0.55 24.57 13.09
CA ASN A 337 -0.45 25.47 12.49
C ASN A 337 -1.63 25.78 13.42
N LYS A 338 -2.03 24.82 14.27
CA LYS A 338 -3.20 24.98 15.16
C LYS A 338 -2.87 25.67 16.48
N SER A 339 -1.70 25.41 17.04
CA SER A 339 -1.32 25.94 18.34
C SER A 339 -0.79 27.37 18.24
N GLY A 340 -0.12 27.73 17.14
CA GLY A 340 0.65 28.98 17.05
C GLY A 340 1.86 29.00 18.00
N LEU A 341 2.16 27.89 18.66
CA LEU A 341 3.17 27.77 19.70
C LEU A 341 4.42 27.06 19.15
N TYR A 342 5.59 27.56 19.56
CA TYR A 342 6.89 26.87 19.55
C TYR A 342 7.56 26.51 18.21
N THR A 343 6.98 26.78 17.05
CA THR A 343 7.67 26.48 15.77
C THR A 343 7.67 27.66 14.83
N SER A 344 8.86 28.05 14.38
CA SER A 344 9.00 29.12 13.38
C SER A 344 8.33 28.68 12.08
N LYS A 345 7.66 29.61 11.39
CA LYS A 345 7.07 29.35 10.06
C LYS A 345 8.10 28.71 9.11
N ASN A 346 9.33 29.20 9.13
CA ASN A 346 10.44 28.66 8.36
C ASN A 346 10.73 27.18 8.64
N TYR A 347 10.62 26.74 9.90
CA TYR A 347 10.77 25.33 10.27
C TYR A 347 9.63 24.47 9.69
N LEU A 348 8.38 24.91 9.86
CA LEU A 348 7.22 24.16 9.34
C LEU A 348 7.23 24.08 7.80
N ASP A 349 7.62 25.15 7.12
CA ASP A 349 7.76 25.17 5.66
C ASP A 349 8.89 24.26 5.18
N LYS A 350 10.01 24.19 5.91
CA LYS A 350 11.09 23.24 5.63
C LYS A 350 10.62 21.79 5.81
N LEU A 351 10.02 21.49 6.97
CA LEU A 351 9.51 20.16 7.30
C LEU A 351 8.47 19.70 6.26
N ALA A 352 7.55 20.58 5.86
CA ALA A 352 6.55 20.28 4.85
C ALA A 352 7.17 19.94 3.49
N ARG A 353 8.14 20.72 3.01
CA ARG A 353 8.81 20.46 1.73
C ARG A 353 9.55 19.13 1.73
N GLU A 354 10.35 18.86 2.76
CA GLU A 354 11.09 17.60 2.88
C GLU A 354 10.15 16.40 2.95
N THR A 355 9.04 16.53 3.67
CA THR A 355 8.06 15.45 3.82
C THR A 355 7.24 15.22 2.54
N ILE A 356 6.90 16.28 1.79
CA ILE A 356 6.25 16.16 0.49
C ILE A 356 7.16 15.40 -0.48
N LEU A 357 8.43 15.79 -0.58
CA LEU A 357 9.39 15.11 -1.45
C LEU A 357 9.54 13.63 -1.07
N LEU A 358 9.66 13.32 0.22
CA LEU A 358 9.72 11.93 0.69
C LEU A 358 8.44 11.15 0.36
N ALA A 359 7.27 11.76 0.52
CA ALA A 359 6.01 11.12 0.21
C ALA A 359 5.85 10.87 -1.30
N GLU A 360 6.25 11.81 -2.15
CA GLU A 360 6.18 11.68 -3.61
C GLU A 360 7.18 10.65 -4.13
N ASP A 361 8.44 10.69 -3.67
CA ASP A 361 9.48 9.70 -3.99
C ASP A 361 9.03 8.27 -3.70
N ARG A 362 8.28 8.08 -2.61
CA ARG A 362 7.78 6.77 -2.16
C ARG A 362 6.37 6.46 -2.65
N GLY A 363 5.74 7.29 -3.48
CA GLY A 363 4.38 7.01 -3.98
C GLY A 363 3.25 7.12 -2.94
N TYR A 364 3.47 7.82 -1.82
CA TYR A 364 2.44 8.16 -0.84
C TYR A 364 1.67 9.43 -1.20
N THR A 365 1.09 9.45 -2.41
CA THR A 365 0.42 10.60 -3.03
C THR A 365 -0.60 11.29 -2.12
N ARG A 366 -1.52 10.53 -1.51
CA ARG A 366 -2.50 11.05 -0.54
C ARG A 366 -1.86 11.82 0.62
N HIS A 367 -0.72 11.34 1.14
CA HIS A 367 -0.02 12.02 2.22
C HIS A 367 0.59 13.34 1.76
N ALA A 368 1.21 13.36 0.58
CA ALA A 368 1.74 14.58 -0.03
C ALA A 368 0.63 15.63 -0.22
N GLU A 369 -0.53 15.23 -0.75
CA GLU A 369 -1.69 16.11 -0.92
C GLU A 369 -2.18 16.70 0.40
N LYS A 370 -2.30 15.87 1.45
CA LYS A 370 -2.73 16.35 2.77
C LYS A 370 -1.73 17.32 3.38
N ILE A 371 -0.42 17.11 3.20
CA ILE A 371 0.59 18.05 3.69
C ILE A 371 0.54 19.37 2.90
N LYS A 372 0.39 19.31 1.58
CA LYS A 372 0.17 20.50 0.72
C LYS A 372 -1.07 21.29 1.14
N ALA A 373 -2.15 20.62 1.52
CA ALA A 373 -3.36 21.28 2.02
C ALA A 373 -3.12 22.00 3.35
N LEU A 374 -2.36 21.39 4.26
CA LEU A 374 -2.03 21.98 5.56
C LEU A 374 -1.16 23.24 5.45
N THR A 375 -0.29 23.34 4.45
CA THR A 375 0.57 24.53 4.25
C THR A 375 -0.19 25.69 3.62
N ARG A 376 -1.16 25.41 2.73
CA ARG A 376 -2.00 26.46 2.10
C ARG A 376 -2.89 27.19 3.11
N SER A 377 -3.46 26.47 4.09
CA SER A 377 -4.38 27.05 5.09
C SER A 377 -3.75 28.06 6.06
N VAL A 378 -2.42 28.25 6.02
CA VAL A 378 -1.67 29.19 6.88
C VAL A 378 -1.38 30.51 6.14
N SER A 379 -1.57 30.53 4.82
CA SER A 379 -1.29 31.71 3.98
C SER A 379 -2.52 32.60 3.75
N SER A 380 -3.67 32.20 4.28
CA SER A 380 -4.94 32.92 4.33
C SER A 380 -5.27 33.31 5.76
#